data_AF-A0A6A7S9N6-F1
#
_entry.id   AF-A0A6A7S9N6-F1
#
_cell.length_a   1.000
_cell.length_b   1.000
_cell.length_c   1.000
_cell.angle_alpha   90.00
_cell.angle_beta   90.00
_cell.angle_gamma   90.00
#
_symmetry.space_group_name_H-M   'P 1'
#
loop_
_entity.id
_entity.type
_entity.pdbx_description
1 polymer ?
#
loop_
_entity_poly.entity_id
_entity_poly.type
_entity_poly.pdbx_seq_one_letter_code
_entity_poly.pdbx_strand_id
1 'polypeptide(L)'
;MLETAELGRRVDRRTYHAELDPLRRELLELQWRLRHADFPLVLIFEGVDNAAKGELVNTLSDWLDTRAVDFVAFGPKTDEERGRPRFWRYWRALPGRGRTAVFHSSWYTGTLIERTLNELPDADFDHHMRRIGRFETLLTREGALVLKFWLHMSAARQKAYFRELARRRDGRWLTSPLDRRLNRHHDHLCQAAERAIRLTDHARSPWAVIEAEDRRYRNLAVGRHIRDALAARLDTPPPAAPAPAAPETATAAADEDTVLDYLDPGHHHLDKATYKQRKRELTQQLAALTWRAHHEGVSVVLVFEGWDAAGKGGTIRRLLRGIDVRLARVIEIAAPTDEELDHPYLWRFWRHLPRDGFVTLYDRSWYGRVLVERVENLTPRERWREAYPEINEFEDQLVEHGSLVMKFWLHIDADEQLRRFEARANTPHKHYKLTDEDWRNRERRPAYERAVHEMVAHTSTAAAPWQLIPANDKRYARVEVMQRLVDALHARLGGEGHK
;
A
#
# COMPACT_ATOMS: atom_id res chain seq x y z
N MET A 1 14.88 18.47 21.48
CA MET A 1 15.05 18.65 20.01
C MET A 1 14.15 19.79 19.51
N LEU A 2 12.88 19.81 19.93
CA LEU A 2 11.91 20.82 19.49
C LEU A 2 12.20 22.24 20.00
N GLU A 3 12.93 22.38 21.11
CA GLU A 3 13.40 23.68 21.65
C GLU A 3 14.22 24.51 20.63
N THR A 4 14.83 23.87 19.64
CA THR A 4 15.52 24.55 18.52
C THR A 4 14.57 25.36 17.62
N ALA A 5 13.27 25.14 17.77
CA ALA A 5 12.18 25.89 17.15
C ALA A 5 11.42 26.78 18.15
N GLU A 6 12.07 27.19 19.24
CA GLU A 6 11.59 28.21 20.21
C GLU A 6 12.57 29.40 20.31
N LEU A 7 13.17 29.79 19.19
CA LEU A 7 14.21 30.85 19.16
C LEU A 7 13.62 32.27 19.08
N GLY A 8 12.29 32.40 19.03
CA GLY A 8 11.61 33.68 18.88
C GLY A 8 11.72 34.26 17.47
N ARG A 9 11.82 33.41 16.44
CA ARG A 9 11.95 33.86 15.04
C ARG A 9 10.67 34.56 14.59
N ARG A 10 10.84 35.75 13.99
CA ARG A 10 9.73 36.60 13.52
C ARG A 10 10.11 37.29 12.22
N VAL A 11 9.11 37.52 11.38
CA VAL A 11 9.26 38.35 10.19
C VAL A 11 8.29 39.53 10.29
N ASP A 12 8.80 40.75 10.13
CA ASP A 12 7.95 41.93 10.12
C ASP A 12 7.09 41.99 8.85
N ARG A 13 6.04 42.83 8.87
CA ARG A 13 5.08 42.89 7.77
C ARG A 13 5.71 43.32 6.44
N ARG A 14 6.64 44.27 6.47
CA ARG A 14 7.26 44.82 5.25
C ARG A 14 8.14 43.76 4.59
N THR A 15 8.99 43.11 5.37
CA THR A 15 9.84 42.01 4.91
C THR A 15 9.00 40.86 4.36
N TYR A 16 7.92 40.50 5.06
CA TYR A 16 7.02 39.43 4.62
C TYR A 16 6.44 39.70 3.23
N HIS A 17 5.88 40.89 2.99
CA HIS A 17 5.30 41.21 1.69
C HIS A 17 6.37 41.33 0.59
N ALA A 18 7.57 41.83 0.91
CA ALA A 18 8.66 41.96 -0.05
C ALA A 18 9.16 40.59 -0.55
N GLU A 19 9.20 39.58 0.32
CA GLU A 19 9.68 38.25 -0.03
C GLU A 19 8.58 37.30 -0.53
N LEU A 20 7.32 37.59 -0.19
CA LEU A 20 6.18 36.75 -0.55
C LEU A 20 5.96 36.67 -2.06
N ASP A 21 5.98 37.82 -2.75
CA ASP A 21 5.64 37.85 -4.18
C ASP A 21 6.65 37.07 -5.04
N PRO A 22 7.98 37.23 -4.87
CA PRO A 22 8.96 36.37 -5.54
C PRO A 22 8.76 34.88 -5.23
N LEU A 23 8.58 34.53 -3.95
CA LEU A 23 8.41 33.14 -3.53
C LEU A 23 7.17 32.50 -4.15
N ARG A 24 6.04 33.21 -4.17
CA ARG A 24 4.80 32.71 -4.77
C ARG A 24 4.97 32.46 -6.27
N ARG A 25 5.63 33.36 -6.99
CA ARG A 25 5.92 33.21 -8.41
C ARG A 25 6.79 31.97 -8.66
N GLU A 26 7.86 31.80 -7.90
CA GLU A 26 8.75 30.63 -7.99
C GLU A 26 8.00 29.33 -7.70
N LEU A 27 7.15 29.30 -6.68
CA LEU A 27 6.32 28.12 -6.36
C LEU A 27 5.36 27.76 -7.49
N LEU A 28 4.71 28.75 -8.12
CA LEU A 28 3.82 28.52 -9.25
C LEU A 28 4.57 28.00 -10.49
N GLU A 29 5.77 28.52 -10.76
CA GLU A 29 6.62 28.05 -11.84
C GLU A 29 7.06 26.59 -11.61
N LEU A 30 7.53 26.27 -10.41
CA LEU A 30 7.91 24.91 -10.04
C LEU A 30 6.71 23.96 -10.08
N GLN A 31 5.53 24.40 -9.66
CA GLN A 31 4.31 23.62 -9.76
C GLN A 31 3.94 23.34 -11.23
N TRP A 32 4.12 24.30 -12.13
CA TRP A 32 3.87 24.10 -13.56
C TRP A 32 4.86 23.08 -14.16
N ARG A 33 6.14 23.15 -13.77
CA ARG A 33 7.15 22.15 -14.15
C ARG A 33 6.81 20.76 -13.62
N LEU A 34 6.35 20.67 -12.36
CA LEU A 34 5.93 19.41 -11.72
C LEU A 34 4.85 18.69 -12.54
N ARG A 35 3.90 19.38 -13.17
CA ARG A 35 2.84 18.74 -14.00
C ARG A 35 3.35 17.86 -15.14
N HIS A 36 4.59 18.06 -15.57
CA HIS A 36 5.23 17.30 -16.63
C HIS A 36 6.31 16.35 -16.10
N ALA A 37 6.47 16.28 -14.78
CA ALA A 37 7.42 15.40 -14.12
C ALA A 37 6.82 14.02 -13.85
N ASP A 38 7.69 13.03 -13.73
CA ASP A 38 7.36 11.62 -13.52
C ASP A 38 7.16 11.25 -12.04
N PHE A 39 7.01 12.23 -11.17
CA PHE A 39 6.83 12.01 -9.73
C PHE A 39 5.76 12.91 -9.11
N PRO A 40 5.09 12.46 -8.03
CA PRO A 40 4.20 13.30 -7.23
C PRO A 40 4.93 14.08 -6.13
N LEU A 41 4.32 15.19 -5.68
CA LEU A 41 4.70 15.89 -4.46
C LEU A 41 3.71 15.59 -3.32
N VAL A 42 4.22 15.16 -2.16
CA VAL A 42 3.44 14.90 -0.96
C VAL A 42 3.91 15.82 0.16
N LEU A 43 3.02 16.70 0.62
CA LEU A 43 3.28 17.63 1.72
C LEU A 43 2.53 17.18 2.97
N ILE A 44 3.24 16.94 4.06
CA ILE A 44 2.69 16.48 5.34
C ILE A 44 2.87 17.55 6.39
N PHE A 45 1.77 17.98 7.00
CA PHE A 45 1.79 18.98 8.07
C PHE A 45 1.33 18.36 9.39
N GLU A 46 2.28 18.21 10.31
CA GLU A 46 2.01 17.88 11.71
C GLU A 46 2.45 19.03 12.62
N GLY A 47 2.01 19.02 13.88
CA GLY A 47 2.37 20.09 14.80
C GLY A 47 1.47 20.13 16.03
N VAL A 48 1.83 21.03 16.95
CA VAL A 48 1.15 21.16 18.24
C VAL A 48 -0.26 21.72 18.12
N ASP A 49 -0.55 22.49 17.06
CA ASP A 49 -1.83 23.19 16.89
C ASP A 49 -2.46 22.98 15.50
N ASN A 50 -3.66 22.41 15.51
CA ASN A 50 -4.46 22.17 14.30
C ASN A 50 -4.97 23.45 13.64
N ALA A 51 -5.21 24.53 14.41
CA ALA A 51 -5.67 25.79 13.86
C ALA A 51 -4.54 26.52 13.12
N ALA A 52 -3.33 26.59 13.69
CA ALA A 52 -2.15 27.09 12.98
C ALA A 52 -1.84 26.30 11.70
N LYS A 53 -1.96 24.97 11.74
CA LYS A 53 -1.88 24.11 10.54
C LYS A 53 -2.93 24.49 9.49
N GLY A 54 -4.19 24.66 9.90
CA GLY A 54 -5.27 25.05 9.00
C GLY A 54 -5.03 26.41 8.33
N GLU A 55 -4.55 27.41 9.08
CA GLU A 55 -4.19 28.71 8.50
C GLU A 55 -3.07 28.61 7.46
N LEU A 56 -2.07 27.76 7.68
CA LEU A 56 -0.99 27.53 6.72
C LEU A 56 -1.52 26.87 5.45
N VAL A 57 -2.36 25.83 5.58
CA VAL A 57 -2.94 25.14 4.41
C VAL A 57 -3.79 26.09 3.58
N ASN A 58 -4.61 26.94 4.21
CA ASN A 58 -5.35 28.00 3.51
C ASN A 58 -4.42 29.02 2.83
N THR A 59 -3.30 29.34 3.47
CA THR A 59 -2.29 30.22 2.84
C THR A 59 -1.72 29.56 1.57
N LEU A 60 -1.40 28.25 1.63
CA LEU A 60 -0.89 27.51 0.48
C LEU A 60 -1.93 27.40 -0.65
N SER A 61 -3.22 27.29 -0.34
CA SER A 61 -4.27 27.32 -1.37
C SER A 61 -4.37 28.67 -2.08
N ASP A 62 -4.00 29.77 -1.42
CA ASP A 62 -3.91 31.08 -2.06
C ASP A 62 -2.64 31.21 -2.91
N TRP A 63 -1.57 30.52 -2.54
CA TRP A 63 -0.26 30.66 -3.19
C TRP A 63 -0.12 29.78 -4.43
N LEU A 64 -0.67 28.56 -4.40
CA LEU A 64 -0.55 27.54 -5.43
C LEU A 64 -1.78 27.51 -6.37
N ASP A 65 -1.62 26.95 -7.57
CA ASP A 65 -2.74 26.65 -8.46
C ASP A 65 -3.47 25.39 -7.96
N THR A 66 -4.68 25.58 -7.41
CA THR A 66 -5.47 24.52 -6.78
C THR A 66 -5.92 23.42 -7.73
N ARG A 67 -5.88 23.62 -9.06
CA ARG A 67 -6.25 22.58 -10.04
C ARG A 67 -5.32 21.37 -10.05
N ALA A 68 -4.08 21.57 -9.59
CA ALA A 68 -3.05 20.54 -9.52
C ALA A 68 -2.71 20.14 -8.07
N VAL A 69 -3.54 20.52 -7.10
CA VAL A 69 -3.33 20.23 -5.67
C VAL A 69 -4.57 19.60 -5.07
N ASP A 70 -4.39 18.44 -4.45
CA ASP A 70 -5.39 17.77 -3.65
C ASP A 70 -5.15 18.12 -2.18
N PHE A 71 -6.05 18.93 -1.59
CA PHE A 71 -6.00 19.27 -0.16
C PHE A 71 -6.76 18.21 0.63
N VAL A 72 -6.05 17.44 1.46
CA VAL A 72 -6.58 16.28 2.15
C VAL A 72 -6.54 16.48 3.66
N ALA A 73 -7.68 16.27 4.30
CA ALA A 73 -7.81 16.21 5.75
C ALA A 73 -8.58 14.93 6.13
N PHE A 74 -7.93 14.04 6.89
CA PHE A 74 -8.56 12.86 7.45
C PHE A 74 -9.25 13.22 8.77
N GLY A 75 -10.58 13.16 8.76
CA GLY A 75 -11.42 13.24 9.94
C GLY A 75 -11.70 11.86 10.58
N PRO A 76 -12.81 11.73 11.33
CA PRO A 76 -13.30 10.43 11.75
C PRO A 76 -13.44 9.48 10.56
N LYS A 77 -13.03 8.22 10.73
CA LYS A 77 -13.15 7.20 9.69
C LYS A 77 -14.61 7.10 9.23
N THR A 78 -14.83 6.99 7.93
CA THR A 78 -16.10 6.56 7.34
C THR A 78 -16.33 5.06 7.55
N ASP A 79 -17.52 4.54 7.26
CA ASP A 79 -17.79 3.09 7.28
C ASP A 79 -16.88 2.32 6.32
N GLU A 80 -16.55 2.93 5.18
CA GLU A 80 -15.68 2.36 4.15
C GLU A 80 -14.23 2.22 4.64
N GLU A 81 -13.75 3.20 5.39
CA GLU A 81 -12.40 3.21 5.97
C GLU A 81 -12.30 2.39 7.26
N ARG A 82 -13.38 2.26 8.03
CA ARG A 82 -13.41 1.40 9.23
C ARG A 82 -13.29 -0.06 8.87
N GLY A 83 -13.98 -0.49 7.83
CA GLY A 83 -13.98 -1.88 7.39
C GLY A 83 -12.77 -2.28 6.56
N ARG A 84 -11.63 -1.56 6.67
CA ARG A 84 -10.40 -1.81 5.91
C ARG A 84 -9.15 -1.50 6.72
N PRO A 85 -8.00 -2.06 6.31
CA PRO A 85 -6.74 -1.79 7.00
C PRO A 85 -6.43 -0.30 7.08
N ARG A 86 -5.80 0.10 8.19
CA ARG A 86 -5.55 1.50 8.57
C ARG A 86 -4.98 2.37 7.46
N PHE A 87 -4.04 1.85 6.67
CA PHE A 87 -3.35 2.60 5.61
C PHE A 87 -4.16 2.73 4.32
N TRP A 88 -5.24 1.96 4.13
CA TRP A 88 -6.04 1.98 2.91
C TRP A 88 -6.46 3.40 2.52
N ARG A 89 -6.94 4.20 3.48
CA ARG A 89 -7.37 5.58 3.21
C ARG A 89 -6.25 6.50 2.72
N TYR A 90 -5.01 6.26 3.19
CA TYR A 90 -3.87 7.06 2.77
C TYR A 90 -3.49 6.72 1.34
N TRP A 91 -3.48 5.42 0.99
CA TRP A 91 -3.31 4.96 -0.39
C TRP A 91 -4.34 5.59 -1.33
N ARG A 92 -5.62 5.63 -0.92
CA ARG A 92 -6.69 6.25 -1.72
C ARG A 92 -6.52 7.75 -1.95
N ALA A 93 -5.75 8.43 -1.11
CA ALA A 93 -5.53 9.87 -1.16
C ALA A 93 -4.15 10.26 -1.72
N LEU A 94 -3.31 9.28 -2.10
CA LEU A 94 -2.03 9.59 -2.74
C LEU A 94 -2.28 10.29 -4.09
N PRO A 95 -1.51 11.34 -4.41
CA PRO A 95 -1.61 12.00 -5.69
C PRO A 95 -0.89 11.17 -6.78
N GLY A 96 -1.40 11.24 -8.00
CA GLY A 96 -0.70 10.74 -9.18
C GLY A 96 0.51 11.60 -9.54
N ARG A 97 1.35 11.10 -10.46
CA ARG A 97 2.50 11.83 -11.02
C ARG A 97 2.12 13.24 -11.49
N GLY A 98 3.02 14.19 -11.23
CA GLY A 98 2.83 15.60 -11.57
C GLY A 98 1.75 16.35 -10.79
N ARG A 99 1.13 15.71 -9.79
CA ARG A 99 0.20 16.34 -8.85
C ARG A 99 0.82 16.51 -7.46
N THR A 100 0.21 17.39 -6.69
CA THR A 100 0.55 17.61 -5.29
C THR A 100 -0.59 17.15 -4.38
N ALA A 101 -0.28 16.45 -3.29
CA ALA A 101 -1.21 16.28 -2.17
C ALA A 101 -0.72 17.05 -0.95
N VAL A 102 -1.64 17.78 -0.31
CA VAL A 102 -1.40 18.53 0.93
C VAL A 102 -2.18 17.88 2.06
N PHE A 103 -1.48 17.14 2.91
CA PHE A 103 -2.04 16.45 4.06
C PHE A 103 -2.02 17.35 5.30
N HIS A 104 -3.20 17.86 5.70
CA HIS A 104 -3.39 18.60 6.97
C HIS A 104 -3.35 17.67 8.19
N SER A 105 -3.86 16.46 7.99
CA SER A 105 -3.66 15.30 8.85
C SER A 105 -3.17 14.14 7.98
N SER A 106 -2.44 13.21 8.58
CA SER A 106 -1.68 12.19 7.86
C SER A 106 -1.67 10.84 8.59
N TRP A 107 -0.85 9.91 8.10
CA TRP A 107 -0.59 8.63 8.77
C TRP A 107 0.02 8.77 10.17
N TYR A 108 0.61 9.91 10.52
CA TYR A 108 1.11 10.21 11.86
C TYR A 108 0.00 10.58 12.86
N THR A 109 -0.97 11.40 12.42
CA THR A 109 -1.91 12.11 13.30
C THR A 109 -2.59 11.18 14.30
N GLY A 110 -3.16 10.06 13.84
CA GLY A 110 -3.89 9.12 14.72
C GLY A 110 -2.99 8.52 15.81
N THR A 111 -1.80 8.03 15.44
CA THR A 111 -0.87 7.41 16.40
C THR A 111 -0.31 8.45 17.38
N LEU A 112 -0.05 9.67 16.92
CA LEU A 112 0.39 10.77 17.80
C LEU A 112 -0.69 11.12 18.83
N ILE A 113 -1.96 11.18 18.41
CA ILE A 113 -3.09 11.43 19.31
C ILE A 113 -3.20 10.31 20.35
N GLU A 114 -3.26 9.06 19.90
CA GLU A 114 -3.39 7.89 20.79
C GLU A 114 -2.25 7.86 21.82
N ARG A 115 -1.01 8.12 21.38
CA ARG A 115 0.15 8.17 22.29
C ARG A 115 0.10 9.35 23.25
N THR A 116 -0.28 10.54 22.78
CA THR A 116 -0.39 11.76 23.60
C THR A 116 -1.40 11.57 24.73
N LEU A 117 -2.49 10.87 24.43
CA LEU A 117 -3.58 10.58 25.36
C LEU A 117 -3.32 9.37 26.25
N ASN A 118 -2.13 8.76 26.15
CA ASN A 118 -1.74 7.51 26.84
C ASN A 118 -2.69 6.34 26.53
N GLU A 119 -3.26 6.32 25.34
CA GLU A 119 -4.14 5.25 24.82
C GLU A 119 -3.34 4.20 24.03
N LEU A 120 -2.05 4.45 23.77
CA LEU A 120 -1.14 3.54 23.05
C LEU A 120 0.21 3.37 23.78
N PRO A 121 0.64 2.14 24.11
CA PRO A 121 1.95 1.85 24.69
C PRO A 121 3.12 2.23 23.78
N ASP A 122 4.31 2.43 24.37
CA ASP A 122 5.53 2.79 23.63
C ASP A 122 5.95 1.77 22.58
N ALA A 123 5.79 0.47 22.85
CA ALA A 123 6.16 -0.59 21.91
C ALA A 123 5.30 -0.55 20.65
N ASP A 124 3.99 -0.39 20.81
CA ASP A 124 3.03 -0.30 19.71
C ASP A 124 3.20 1.01 18.93
N PHE A 125 3.48 2.10 19.65
CA PHE A 125 3.84 3.38 19.03
C PHE A 125 5.07 3.25 18.13
N ASP A 126 6.15 2.64 18.63
CA ASP A 126 7.37 2.42 17.86
C ASP A 126 7.15 1.52 16.65
N HIS A 127 6.37 0.46 16.83
CA HIS A 127 5.99 -0.42 15.74
C HIS A 127 5.28 0.37 14.62
N HIS A 128 4.29 1.20 14.97
CA HIS A 128 3.59 2.06 14.02
C HIS A 128 4.51 3.11 13.36
N MET A 129 5.42 3.74 14.11
CA MET A 129 6.38 4.70 13.53
C MET A 129 7.33 4.02 12.54
N ARG A 130 7.82 2.81 12.84
CA ARG A 130 8.65 2.04 11.89
C ARG A 130 7.88 1.66 10.64
N ARG A 131 6.59 1.30 10.75
CA ARG A 131 5.72 1.06 9.59
C ARG A 131 5.58 2.32 8.73
N ILE A 132 5.35 3.48 9.35
CA ILE A 132 5.31 4.77 8.65
C ILE A 132 6.64 5.02 7.92
N GLY A 133 7.78 4.81 8.57
CA GLY A 133 9.09 4.97 7.92
C GLY A 133 9.30 4.03 6.72
N ARG A 134 8.83 2.78 6.80
CA ARG A 134 8.84 1.84 5.67
C ARG A 134 7.92 2.30 4.53
N PHE A 135 6.74 2.79 4.86
CA PHE A 135 5.80 3.34 3.88
C PHE A 135 6.38 4.56 3.14
N GLU A 136 6.98 5.50 3.86
CA GLU A 136 7.64 6.67 3.24
C GLU A 136 8.86 6.28 2.40
N THR A 137 9.63 5.29 2.85
CA THR A 137 10.72 4.73 2.07
C THR A 137 10.21 4.11 0.76
N LEU A 138 9.09 3.38 0.80
CA LEU A 138 8.43 2.85 -0.40
C LEU A 138 8.03 3.99 -1.34
N LEU A 139 7.31 5.00 -0.84
CA LEU A 139 6.85 6.12 -1.67
C LEU A 139 8.02 6.86 -2.35
N THR A 140 9.08 7.15 -1.59
CA THR A 140 10.26 7.85 -2.11
C THR A 140 11.08 7.00 -3.09
N ARG A 141 11.07 5.66 -2.95
CA ARG A 141 11.68 4.74 -3.93
C ARG A 141 10.87 4.61 -5.21
N GLU A 142 9.56 4.70 -5.13
CA GLU A 142 8.65 4.78 -6.27
C GLU A 142 8.61 6.19 -6.91
N GLY A 143 9.44 7.11 -6.41
CA GLY A 143 9.75 8.39 -7.05
C GLY A 143 9.17 9.63 -6.35
N ALA A 144 8.25 9.46 -5.39
CA ALA A 144 7.57 10.57 -4.74
C ALA A 144 8.54 11.50 -3.98
N LEU A 145 8.31 12.81 -4.08
CA LEU A 145 8.94 13.80 -3.20
C LEU A 145 8.05 13.97 -1.97
N VAL A 146 8.50 13.48 -0.81
CA VAL A 146 7.76 13.57 0.46
C VAL A 146 8.42 14.61 1.35
N LEU A 147 7.70 15.69 1.68
CA LEU A 147 8.15 16.75 2.58
C LEU A 147 7.30 16.76 3.84
N LYS A 148 7.96 16.68 5.01
CA LYS A 148 7.28 16.60 6.31
C LYS A 148 7.62 17.82 7.15
N PHE A 149 6.60 18.45 7.70
CA PHE A 149 6.73 19.66 8.50
C PHE A 149 6.15 19.44 9.88
N TRP A 150 6.95 19.68 10.91
CA TRP A 150 6.48 19.79 12.28
C TRP A 150 6.39 21.28 12.67
N LEU A 151 5.16 21.77 12.83
CA LEU A 151 4.88 23.15 13.23
C LEU A 151 4.87 23.24 14.76
N HIS A 152 5.92 23.85 15.33
CA HIS A 152 6.14 23.90 16.76
C HIS A 152 5.75 25.25 17.36
N MET A 153 5.17 25.24 18.56
CA MET A 153 4.91 26.41 19.39
C MET A 153 5.12 26.03 20.84
N SER A 154 5.63 26.98 21.64
CA SER A 154 5.76 26.78 23.08
C SER A 154 4.40 26.57 23.74
N ALA A 155 4.38 25.86 24.87
CA ALA A 155 3.16 25.62 25.65
C ALA A 155 2.47 26.95 26.04
N ALA A 156 3.27 27.95 26.41
CA ALA A 156 2.79 29.27 26.78
C ALA A 156 2.11 30.00 25.61
N ARG A 157 2.73 29.98 24.42
CA ARG A 157 2.15 30.60 23.23
C ARG A 157 0.91 29.84 22.76
N GLN A 158 0.93 28.51 22.75
CA GLN A 158 -0.23 27.70 22.37
C GLN A 158 -1.44 28.02 23.27
N LYS A 159 -1.25 28.05 24.60
CA LYS A 159 -2.30 28.44 25.54
C LYS A 159 -2.79 29.88 25.34
N ALA A 160 -1.92 30.81 24.95
CA ALA A 160 -2.33 32.17 24.58
C ALA A 160 -3.17 32.17 23.30
N TYR A 161 -2.77 31.41 22.28
CA TYR A 161 -3.45 31.31 21.01
C TYR A 161 -4.86 30.70 21.14
N PHE A 162 -5.05 29.64 21.93
CA PHE A 162 -6.40 29.12 22.23
C PHE A 162 -7.29 30.16 22.92
N ARG A 163 -6.74 31.00 23.81
CA ARG A 163 -7.47 32.11 24.43
C ARG A 163 -7.85 33.19 23.43
N GLU A 164 -6.95 33.52 22.50
CA GLU A 164 -7.21 34.45 21.39
C GLU A 164 -8.33 33.93 20.47
N LEU A 165 -8.26 32.66 20.06
CA LEU A 165 -9.29 32.02 19.25
C LEU A 165 -10.64 32.00 19.96
N ALA A 166 -10.70 31.67 21.25
CA ALA A 166 -11.95 31.65 22.01
C ALA A 166 -12.65 33.03 22.08
N ARG A 167 -11.90 34.13 21.92
CA ARG A 167 -12.44 35.51 21.89
C ARG A 167 -12.94 35.94 20.52
N ARG A 168 -12.49 35.28 19.43
CA ARG A 168 -12.94 35.61 18.08
C ARG A 168 -14.35 35.08 17.82
N ARG A 169 -15.12 35.81 17.01
CA ARG A 169 -16.48 35.42 16.61
C ARG A 169 -16.53 34.09 15.85
N ASP A 170 -15.48 33.79 15.09
CA ASP A 170 -15.30 32.58 14.28
C ASP A 170 -14.49 31.48 14.99
N GLY A 171 -13.79 31.79 16.08
CA GLY A 171 -12.80 30.88 16.66
C GLY A 171 -13.37 29.65 17.37
N ARG A 172 -14.67 29.61 17.67
CA ARG A 172 -15.33 28.38 18.15
C ARG A 172 -15.30 27.24 17.14
N TRP A 173 -15.39 27.55 15.84
CA TRP A 173 -15.35 26.55 14.77
C TRP A 173 -13.92 26.09 14.45
N LEU A 174 -12.92 26.89 14.83
CA LEU A 174 -11.50 26.62 14.60
C LEU A 174 -10.87 25.73 15.69
N THR A 175 -11.60 25.38 16.76
CA THR A 175 -11.09 24.53 17.86
C THR A 175 -12.06 23.42 18.23
N SER A 176 -11.62 22.17 18.05
CA SER A 176 -12.39 20.98 18.43
C SER A 176 -12.21 20.62 19.93
N PRO A 177 -13.10 19.80 20.51
CA PRO A 177 -12.90 19.25 21.85
C PRO A 177 -11.59 18.46 21.98
N LEU A 178 -11.19 17.76 20.92
CA LEU A 178 -9.93 17.02 20.87
C LEU A 178 -8.74 17.98 20.95
N ASP A 179 -8.75 19.08 20.19
CA ASP A 179 -7.67 20.08 20.23
C ASP A 179 -7.45 20.64 21.63
N ARG A 180 -8.55 20.90 22.37
CA ARG A 180 -8.47 21.36 23.76
C ARG A 180 -7.93 20.27 24.70
N ARG A 181 -8.23 19.00 24.45
CA ARG A 181 -7.69 17.86 25.21
C ARG A 181 -6.18 17.74 24.95
N LEU A 182 -5.76 17.74 23.68
CA LEU A 182 -4.34 17.68 23.29
C LEU A 182 -3.55 18.87 23.83
N ASN A 183 -4.10 20.09 23.81
CA ASN A 183 -3.47 21.28 24.38
C ASN A 183 -3.24 21.16 25.90
N ARG A 184 -4.04 20.38 26.64
CA ARG A 184 -3.78 20.08 28.07
C ARG A 184 -2.64 19.07 28.28
N HIS A 185 -2.28 18.32 27.24
CA HIS A 185 -1.23 17.32 27.24
C HIS A 185 -0.07 17.72 26.30
N HIS A 186 0.26 19.02 26.22
CA HIS A 186 1.29 19.55 25.32
C HIS A 186 2.65 18.84 25.51
N ASP A 187 3.10 18.64 26.75
CA ASP A 187 4.37 17.96 27.03
C ASP A 187 4.38 16.52 26.49
N HIS A 188 3.28 15.78 26.66
CA HIS A 188 3.17 14.41 26.13
C HIS A 188 3.13 14.40 24.60
N LEU A 189 2.47 15.40 23.98
CA LEU A 189 2.46 15.54 22.52
C LEU A 189 3.86 15.83 21.98
N CYS A 190 4.61 16.72 22.64
CA CYS A 190 5.99 17.02 22.29
C CYS A 190 6.88 15.77 22.44
N GLN A 191 6.75 15.01 23.53
CA GLN A 191 7.47 13.74 23.72
C GLN A 191 7.15 12.72 22.63
N ALA A 192 5.87 12.53 22.30
CA ALA A 192 5.43 11.64 21.22
C ALA A 192 5.98 12.09 19.86
N ALA A 193 5.95 13.40 19.58
CA ALA A 193 6.47 13.98 18.35
C ALA A 193 7.99 13.83 18.22
N GLU A 194 8.76 14.11 19.28
CA GLU A 194 10.21 13.91 19.28
C GLU A 194 10.59 12.46 18.99
N ARG A 195 9.83 11.52 19.55
CA ARG A 195 10.01 10.09 19.29
C ARG A 195 9.63 9.71 17.86
N ALA A 196 8.50 10.20 17.35
CA ALA A 196 8.06 9.98 15.97
C ALA A 196 9.08 10.50 14.95
N ILE A 197 9.56 11.73 15.14
CA ILE A 197 10.58 12.34 14.28
C ILE A 197 11.85 11.49 14.31
N ARG A 198 12.37 11.12 15.49
CA ARG A 198 13.58 10.29 15.59
C ARG A 198 13.46 8.95 14.85
N LEU A 199 12.29 8.33 14.86
CA LEU A 199 12.06 7.02 14.24
C LEU A 199 11.74 7.09 12.74
N THR A 200 11.42 8.27 12.22
CA THR A 200 10.97 8.43 10.83
C THR A 200 11.72 9.50 10.05
N ASP A 201 12.67 10.20 10.67
CA ASP A 201 13.57 11.12 9.98
C ASP A 201 14.62 10.33 9.20
N HIS A 202 14.61 10.46 7.87
CA HIS A 202 15.59 9.80 7.01
C HIS A 202 15.93 10.67 5.79
N ALA A 203 17.08 10.41 5.17
CA ALA A 203 17.67 11.30 4.16
C ALA A 203 16.79 11.62 2.95
N ARG A 204 15.84 10.74 2.60
CA ARG A 204 14.92 10.93 1.46
C ARG A 204 13.60 11.61 1.83
N SER A 205 13.27 11.68 3.11
CA SER A 205 12.05 12.30 3.66
C SER A 205 12.38 12.85 5.05
N PRO A 206 13.17 13.95 5.13
CA PRO A 206 13.52 14.53 6.41
C PRO A 206 12.36 15.33 7.01
N TRP A 207 12.36 15.49 8.33
CA TRP A 207 11.46 16.37 9.05
C TRP A 207 12.01 17.79 9.11
N ALA A 208 11.23 18.75 8.62
CA ALA A 208 11.46 20.17 8.83
C ALA A 208 10.72 20.63 10.10
N VAL A 209 11.45 20.90 11.17
CA VAL A 209 10.91 21.47 12.41
C VAL A 209 10.84 22.99 12.26
N ILE A 210 9.62 23.54 12.15
CA ILE A 210 9.37 24.96 11.88
C ILE A 210 8.76 25.63 13.11
N GLU A 211 9.41 26.69 13.58
CA GLU A 211 8.85 27.58 14.59
C GLU A 211 7.60 28.29 14.03
N ALA A 212 6.46 28.04 14.64
CA ALA A 212 5.14 28.44 14.14
C ALA A 212 4.49 29.57 14.95
N GLU A 213 5.21 30.15 15.91
CA GLU A 213 4.69 31.24 16.75
C GLU A 213 4.36 32.51 15.97
N ASP A 214 5.22 32.88 15.01
CA ASP A 214 4.98 33.97 14.07
C ASP A 214 4.48 33.45 12.73
N ARG A 215 3.25 33.84 12.37
CA ARG A 215 2.57 33.39 11.17
C ARG A 215 3.35 33.71 9.89
N ARG A 216 3.98 34.88 9.84
CA ARG A 216 4.71 35.36 8.65
C ARG A 216 5.97 34.55 8.43
N TYR A 217 6.77 34.39 9.48
CA TYR A 217 7.94 33.53 9.48
C TYR A 217 7.57 32.10 9.07
N ARG A 218 6.58 31.49 9.75
CA ARG A 218 6.12 30.12 9.46
C ARG A 218 5.79 29.91 7.98
N ASN A 219 4.96 30.79 7.42
CA ASN A 219 4.49 30.67 6.04
C ASN A 219 5.65 30.78 5.05
N LEU A 220 6.57 31.75 5.23
CA LEU A 220 7.75 31.90 4.37
C LEU A 220 8.72 30.73 4.53
N ALA A 221 8.96 30.27 5.75
CA ALA A 221 9.86 29.16 6.02
C ALA A 221 9.40 27.88 5.34
N VAL A 222 8.10 27.55 5.44
CA VAL A 222 7.51 26.40 4.75
C VAL A 222 7.57 26.57 3.24
N GLY A 223 7.16 27.73 2.71
CA GLY A 223 7.20 27.99 1.27
C GLY A 223 8.59 27.86 0.67
N ARG A 224 9.62 28.38 1.35
CA ARG A 224 11.02 28.23 0.94
C ARG A 224 11.47 26.77 0.95
N HIS A 225 11.15 25.99 1.98
CA HIS A 225 11.48 24.57 2.01
C HIS A 225 10.83 23.79 0.85
N ILE A 226 9.56 24.07 0.56
CA ILE A 226 8.86 23.45 -0.58
C ILE A 226 9.56 23.83 -1.88
N ARG A 227 9.83 25.12 -2.09
CA ARG A 227 10.52 25.62 -3.27
C ARG A 227 11.89 24.96 -3.44
N ASP A 228 12.72 24.98 -2.41
CA ASP A 228 14.11 24.53 -2.48
C ASP A 228 14.18 23.03 -2.76
N ALA A 229 13.35 22.23 -2.09
CA ALA A 229 13.31 20.78 -2.30
C ALA A 229 12.71 20.40 -3.66
N LEU A 230 11.64 21.09 -4.10
CA LEU A 230 11.02 20.82 -5.39
C LEU A 230 11.92 21.25 -6.55
N ALA A 231 12.57 22.41 -6.45
CA ALA A 231 13.58 22.86 -7.42
C ALA A 231 14.72 21.84 -7.54
N ALA A 232 15.32 21.46 -6.41
CA ALA A 232 16.40 20.48 -6.39
C ALA A 232 16.00 19.14 -7.03
N ARG A 233 14.78 18.65 -6.76
CA ARG A 233 14.28 17.39 -7.34
C ARG A 233 13.96 17.49 -8.83
N LEU A 234 13.43 18.63 -9.29
CA LEU A 234 13.14 18.88 -10.71
C LEU A 234 14.39 19.12 -11.54
N ASP A 235 15.45 19.66 -10.93
CA ASP A 235 16.75 19.89 -11.57
C ASP A 235 17.63 18.64 -11.55
N THR A 236 17.30 17.66 -10.69
CA THR A 236 17.93 16.34 -10.72
C THR A 236 17.35 15.55 -11.91
N PRO A 237 18.19 15.17 -12.91
CA PRO A 237 17.70 14.36 -14.02
C PRO A 237 17.12 13.05 -13.49
N PRO A 238 16.03 12.53 -14.09
CA PRO A 238 15.52 11.22 -13.72
C PRO A 238 16.67 10.21 -13.82
N PRO A 239 16.75 9.24 -12.89
CA PRO A 239 17.73 8.17 -13.02
C PRO A 239 17.60 7.57 -14.43
N ALA A 240 18.72 7.41 -15.12
CA ALA A 240 18.72 6.86 -16.47
C ALA A 240 17.87 5.58 -16.48
N ALA A 241 17.01 5.44 -17.49
CA ALA A 241 16.24 4.21 -17.66
C ALA A 241 17.22 3.04 -17.51
N PRO A 242 16.92 2.05 -16.65
CA PRO A 242 17.84 0.96 -16.44
C PRO A 242 18.18 0.40 -17.82
N ALA A 243 19.48 0.33 -18.13
CA ALA A 243 19.92 -0.43 -19.30
C ALA A 243 19.24 -1.80 -19.18
N PRO A 244 18.69 -2.35 -20.27
CA PRO A 244 18.04 -3.66 -20.20
C PRO A 244 19.02 -4.59 -19.50
N ALA A 245 18.63 -5.01 -18.29
CA ALA A 245 19.49 -5.89 -17.53
C ALA A 245 19.76 -7.06 -18.46
N ALA A 246 21.04 -7.42 -18.64
CA ALA A 246 21.35 -8.66 -19.33
C ALA A 246 20.45 -9.73 -18.69
N PRO A 247 19.64 -10.47 -19.47
CA PRO A 247 18.74 -11.47 -18.90
C PRO A 247 19.57 -12.27 -17.92
N GLU A 248 19.15 -12.38 -16.65
CA GLU A 248 19.94 -13.07 -15.61
C GLU A 248 20.39 -14.37 -16.23
N THR A 249 21.65 -14.42 -16.69
CA THR A 249 22.15 -15.57 -17.41
C THR A 249 22.04 -16.67 -16.40
N ALA A 250 21.40 -17.77 -16.81
CA ALA A 250 21.11 -18.93 -15.98
C ALA A 250 22.39 -19.66 -15.49
N THR A 251 23.51 -18.97 -15.41
CA THR A 251 24.88 -19.47 -15.27
C THR A 251 25.43 -19.34 -13.86
N ALA A 252 24.65 -18.91 -12.86
CA ALA A 252 25.15 -18.80 -11.48
C ALA A 252 24.59 -19.82 -10.47
N ALA A 253 23.55 -20.59 -10.81
CA ALA A 253 23.01 -21.67 -9.95
C ALA A 253 22.04 -22.57 -10.74
N ALA A 254 22.52 -23.25 -11.79
CA ALA A 254 21.70 -24.26 -12.46
C ALA A 254 21.52 -25.54 -11.61
N ASP A 255 22.24 -25.65 -10.49
CA ASP A 255 22.34 -26.84 -9.63
C ASP A 255 21.68 -26.69 -8.25
N GLU A 256 20.92 -25.63 -7.97
CA GLU A 256 20.16 -25.52 -6.72
C GLU A 256 18.75 -26.09 -6.89
N ASP A 257 18.42 -27.12 -6.10
CA ASP A 257 17.06 -27.63 -5.97
C ASP A 257 16.12 -26.48 -5.58
N THR A 258 15.09 -26.26 -6.40
CA THR A 258 14.04 -25.30 -6.12
C THR A 258 12.96 -25.92 -5.23
N VAL A 259 12.10 -25.07 -4.68
CA VAL A 259 10.95 -25.54 -3.88
C VAL A 259 9.95 -26.35 -4.73
N LEU A 260 10.00 -26.19 -6.06
CA LEU A 260 9.14 -26.88 -6.99
C LEU A 260 9.63 -28.29 -7.29
N ASP A 261 10.92 -28.57 -7.17
CA ASP A 261 11.51 -29.89 -7.46
C ASP A 261 11.06 -30.95 -6.43
N TYR A 262 10.69 -30.51 -5.22
CA TYR A 262 10.11 -31.37 -4.18
C TYR A 262 8.60 -31.60 -4.34
N LEU A 263 7.97 -31.04 -5.37
CA LEU A 263 6.54 -31.15 -5.61
C LEU A 263 6.29 -31.92 -6.90
N ASP A 264 6.08 -33.24 -6.82
CA ASP A 264 5.69 -34.05 -7.99
C ASP A 264 4.21 -33.79 -8.35
N PRO A 265 3.92 -33.09 -9.47
CA PRO A 265 2.55 -32.78 -9.82
C PRO A 265 1.81 -33.97 -10.45
N GLY A 266 2.52 -34.98 -10.97
CA GLY A 266 1.99 -36.13 -11.70
C GLY A 266 1.43 -37.22 -10.80
N HIS A 267 1.91 -37.31 -9.57
CA HIS A 267 1.46 -38.33 -8.60
C HIS A 267 0.05 -38.10 -8.04
N HIS A 268 -0.51 -36.89 -8.21
CA HIS A 268 -1.83 -36.55 -7.67
C HIS A 268 -2.93 -36.71 -8.71
N HIS A 269 -3.85 -37.65 -8.47
CA HIS A 269 -5.01 -37.88 -9.33
C HIS A 269 -6.30 -37.96 -8.50
N LEU A 270 -7.40 -37.50 -9.08
CA LEU A 270 -8.73 -37.65 -8.47
C LEU A 270 -9.74 -38.13 -9.52
N ASP A 271 -10.32 -39.30 -9.25
CA ASP A 271 -11.32 -39.87 -10.12
C ASP A 271 -12.58 -38.99 -10.19
N LYS A 272 -13.40 -39.23 -11.22
CA LYS A 272 -14.55 -38.36 -11.52
C LYS A 272 -15.65 -38.45 -10.45
N ALA A 273 -15.86 -39.60 -9.83
CA ALA A 273 -16.90 -39.81 -8.84
C ALA A 273 -16.52 -39.10 -7.53
N THR A 274 -15.32 -39.36 -7.02
CA THR A 274 -14.79 -38.70 -5.81
C THR A 274 -14.72 -37.20 -5.98
N TYR A 275 -14.26 -36.71 -7.15
CA TYR A 275 -14.27 -35.28 -7.45
C TYR A 275 -15.67 -34.65 -7.35
N LYS A 276 -16.69 -35.31 -7.91
CA LYS A 276 -18.06 -34.77 -7.86
C LYS A 276 -18.59 -34.71 -6.45
N GLN A 277 -18.32 -35.74 -5.64
CA GLN A 277 -18.72 -35.83 -4.24
C GLN A 277 -18.03 -34.73 -3.41
N ARG A 278 -16.69 -34.75 -3.36
CA ARG A 278 -15.88 -33.79 -2.56
C ARG A 278 -16.19 -32.35 -2.94
N LYS A 279 -16.29 -32.05 -4.24
CA LYS A 279 -16.66 -30.71 -4.70
C LYS A 279 -18.04 -30.29 -4.20
N ARG A 280 -19.04 -31.19 -4.17
CA ARG A 280 -20.39 -30.87 -3.67
C ARG A 280 -20.34 -30.53 -2.18
N GLU A 281 -19.68 -31.36 -1.38
CA GLU A 281 -19.50 -31.17 0.07
C GLU A 281 -18.81 -29.83 0.36
N LEU A 282 -17.66 -29.58 -0.27
CA LEU A 282 -16.89 -28.35 -0.09
C LEU A 282 -17.64 -27.11 -0.59
N THR A 283 -18.44 -27.23 -1.65
CA THR A 283 -19.28 -26.11 -2.13
C THR A 283 -20.30 -25.71 -1.06
N GLN A 284 -20.90 -26.67 -0.35
CA GLN A 284 -21.87 -26.40 0.71
C GLN A 284 -21.20 -25.77 1.94
N GLN A 285 -20.04 -26.29 2.34
CA GLN A 285 -19.26 -25.76 3.46
C GLN A 285 -18.79 -24.33 3.19
N LEU A 286 -18.23 -24.06 1.99
CA LEU A 286 -17.82 -22.71 1.60
C LEU A 286 -18.99 -21.72 1.66
N ALA A 287 -20.20 -22.13 1.27
CA ALA A 287 -21.36 -21.25 1.30
C ALA A 287 -21.70 -20.85 2.75
N ALA A 288 -21.73 -21.82 3.67
CA ALA A 288 -21.99 -21.55 5.08
C ALA A 288 -20.87 -20.72 5.73
N LEU A 289 -19.61 -21.10 5.51
CA LEU A 289 -18.45 -20.46 6.12
C LEU A 289 -18.22 -19.03 5.61
N THR A 290 -18.44 -18.76 4.32
CA THR A 290 -18.29 -17.39 3.80
C THR A 290 -19.39 -16.45 4.28
N TRP A 291 -20.63 -16.96 4.45
CA TRP A 291 -21.67 -16.19 5.14
C TRP A 291 -21.32 -15.94 6.60
N ARG A 292 -20.83 -16.94 7.32
CA ARG A 292 -20.39 -16.78 8.70
C ARG A 292 -19.27 -15.73 8.81
N ALA A 293 -18.25 -15.84 7.96
CA ALA A 293 -17.16 -14.86 7.87
C ALA A 293 -17.68 -13.44 7.60
N HIS A 294 -18.69 -13.30 6.71
CA HIS A 294 -19.34 -12.02 6.48
C HIS A 294 -19.96 -11.43 7.75
N HIS A 295 -20.73 -12.22 8.50
CA HIS A 295 -21.38 -11.75 9.72
C HIS A 295 -20.39 -11.44 10.85
N GLU A 296 -19.26 -12.16 10.91
CA GLU A 296 -18.19 -11.94 11.89
C GLU A 296 -17.18 -10.87 11.45
N GLY A 297 -17.36 -10.25 10.27
CA GLY A 297 -16.46 -9.23 9.75
C GLY A 297 -15.10 -9.74 9.26
N VAL A 298 -14.92 -11.06 9.12
CA VAL A 298 -13.67 -11.65 8.61
C VAL A 298 -13.64 -11.55 7.09
N SER A 299 -12.86 -10.61 6.58
CA SER A 299 -12.62 -10.50 5.13
C SER A 299 -11.66 -11.60 4.64
N VAL A 300 -11.77 -11.96 3.36
CA VAL A 300 -10.97 -13.03 2.75
C VAL A 300 -10.31 -12.52 1.48
N VAL A 301 -8.99 -12.70 1.36
CA VAL A 301 -8.20 -12.34 0.19
C VAL A 301 -7.54 -13.60 -0.36
N LEU A 302 -7.91 -13.98 -1.59
CA LEU A 302 -7.38 -15.18 -2.25
C LEU A 302 -6.53 -14.76 -3.44
N VAL A 303 -5.27 -15.21 -3.47
CA VAL A 303 -4.31 -14.91 -4.53
C VAL A 303 -4.03 -16.17 -5.34
N PHE A 304 -4.19 -16.09 -6.67
CA PHE A 304 -3.93 -17.20 -7.58
C PHE A 304 -2.79 -16.87 -8.54
N GLU A 305 -1.66 -17.53 -8.33
CA GLU A 305 -0.53 -17.57 -9.23
C GLU A 305 -0.29 -19.00 -9.73
N GLY A 306 0.60 -19.15 -10.71
CA GLY A 306 0.95 -20.45 -11.30
C GLY A 306 1.20 -20.33 -12.79
N TRP A 307 1.65 -21.43 -13.39
CA TRP A 307 1.99 -21.47 -14.81
C TRP A 307 0.84 -21.04 -15.73
N ASP A 308 1.20 -20.58 -16.92
CA ASP A 308 0.24 -20.48 -18.00
C ASP A 308 -0.36 -21.86 -18.30
N ALA A 309 -1.67 -21.88 -18.47
CA ALA A 309 -2.49 -23.08 -18.50
C ALA A 309 -2.52 -23.98 -17.25
N ALA A 310 -1.99 -23.57 -16.08
CA ALA A 310 -2.09 -24.32 -14.83
C ALA A 310 -3.53 -24.55 -14.34
N GLY A 311 -4.46 -23.66 -14.70
CA GLY A 311 -5.90 -23.83 -14.43
C GLY A 311 -6.51 -22.84 -13.44
N LYS A 312 -5.82 -21.73 -13.13
CA LYS A 312 -6.24 -20.64 -12.22
C LYS A 312 -7.73 -20.25 -12.35
N GLY A 313 -8.14 -19.65 -13.48
CA GLY A 313 -9.55 -19.28 -13.72
C GLY A 313 -10.53 -20.47 -13.66
N GLY A 314 -10.05 -21.69 -13.95
CA GLY A 314 -10.83 -22.91 -13.77
C GLY A 314 -11.10 -23.23 -12.30
N THR A 315 -10.15 -22.97 -11.41
CA THR A 315 -10.25 -23.15 -9.96
C THR A 315 -11.09 -22.04 -9.33
N ILE A 316 -10.83 -20.78 -9.68
CA ILE A 316 -11.61 -19.60 -9.24
C ILE A 316 -13.10 -19.81 -9.53
N ARG A 317 -13.46 -20.25 -10.74
CA ARG A 317 -14.86 -20.52 -11.10
C ARG A 317 -15.53 -21.62 -10.26
N ARG A 318 -14.77 -22.52 -9.63
CA ARG A 318 -15.33 -23.58 -8.77
C ARG A 318 -15.48 -23.11 -7.33
N LEU A 319 -14.55 -22.29 -6.84
CA LEU A 319 -14.70 -21.59 -5.57
C LEU A 319 -15.94 -20.70 -5.58
N LEU A 320 -16.08 -19.85 -6.60
CA LEU A 320 -17.24 -18.94 -6.73
C LEU A 320 -18.60 -19.66 -6.81
N ARG A 321 -18.65 -20.94 -7.16
CA ARG A 321 -19.92 -21.69 -7.11
C ARG A 321 -20.36 -22.02 -5.69
N GLY A 322 -19.44 -22.00 -4.73
CA GLY A 322 -19.69 -22.17 -3.31
C GLY A 322 -19.68 -20.87 -2.53
N ILE A 323 -19.59 -19.71 -3.17
CA ILE A 323 -19.61 -18.41 -2.51
C ILE A 323 -20.75 -17.61 -3.12
N ASP A 324 -21.56 -16.96 -2.28
CA ASP A 324 -22.61 -16.07 -2.80
C ASP A 324 -21.96 -14.90 -3.55
N VAL A 325 -22.43 -14.63 -4.77
CA VAL A 325 -21.85 -13.61 -5.65
C VAL A 325 -21.91 -12.20 -5.04
N ARG A 326 -22.82 -11.94 -4.09
CA ARG A 326 -22.91 -10.67 -3.38
C ARG A 326 -21.74 -10.44 -2.42
N LEU A 327 -21.10 -11.52 -1.98
CA LEU A 327 -19.98 -11.49 -1.04
C LEU A 327 -18.62 -11.45 -1.75
N ALA A 328 -18.56 -11.81 -3.03
CA ALA A 328 -17.31 -12.06 -3.72
C ALA A 328 -17.09 -11.13 -4.92
N ARG A 329 -15.83 -10.70 -5.07
CA ARG A 329 -15.35 -10.00 -6.26
C ARG A 329 -14.11 -10.69 -6.82
N VAL A 330 -14.04 -10.81 -8.14
CA VAL A 330 -12.83 -11.25 -8.84
C VAL A 330 -12.14 -10.04 -9.45
N ILE A 331 -10.83 -9.95 -9.25
CA ILE A 331 -9.94 -8.96 -9.85
C ILE A 331 -8.98 -9.71 -10.75
N GLU A 332 -9.07 -9.47 -12.06
CA GLU A 332 -8.11 -9.97 -13.03
C GLU A 332 -7.00 -8.93 -13.17
N ILE A 333 -5.78 -9.29 -12.78
CA ILE A 333 -4.63 -8.38 -12.86
C ILE A 333 -3.95 -8.54 -14.22
N ALA A 334 -3.92 -7.44 -14.96
CA ALA A 334 -3.28 -7.31 -16.26
C ALA A 334 -2.25 -6.17 -16.23
N ALA A 335 -1.76 -5.78 -17.42
CA ALA A 335 -0.93 -4.59 -17.58
C ALA A 335 -1.57 -3.38 -16.88
N PRO A 336 -0.76 -2.51 -16.24
CA PRO A 336 -1.27 -1.30 -15.60
C PRO A 336 -1.91 -0.35 -16.60
N THR A 337 -3.05 0.19 -16.21
CA THR A 337 -3.70 1.33 -16.86
C THR A 337 -2.90 2.61 -16.61
N ASP A 338 -3.16 3.66 -17.39
CA ASP A 338 -2.51 4.96 -17.23
C ASP A 338 -2.67 5.51 -15.80
N GLU A 339 -3.87 5.41 -15.21
CA GLU A 339 -4.12 5.81 -13.81
C GLU A 339 -3.25 5.03 -12.83
N GLU A 340 -3.05 3.73 -13.05
CA GLU A 340 -2.24 2.89 -12.15
C GLU A 340 -0.74 3.16 -12.32
N LEU A 341 -0.29 3.48 -13.54
CA LEU A 341 1.11 3.89 -13.81
C LEU A 341 1.47 5.23 -13.16
N ASP A 342 0.47 6.09 -12.94
CA ASP A 342 0.65 7.37 -12.25
C ASP A 342 0.81 7.23 -10.73
N HIS A 343 0.61 6.03 -10.17
CA HIS A 343 0.70 5.78 -8.73
C HIS A 343 1.79 4.76 -8.38
N PRO A 344 2.24 4.69 -7.11
CA PRO A 344 3.16 3.65 -6.68
C PRO A 344 2.56 2.26 -6.89
N TYR A 345 3.38 1.26 -7.24
CA TYR A 345 2.95 -0.06 -7.69
C TYR A 345 1.84 -0.71 -6.84
N LEU A 346 1.96 -0.69 -5.50
CA LEU A 346 0.98 -1.35 -4.64
C LEU A 346 -0.39 -0.67 -4.62
N TRP A 347 -0.49 0.59 -5.04
CA TRP A 347 -1.74 1.38 -5.02
C TRP A 347 -2.88 0.66 -5.76
N ARG A 348 -2.56 0.02 -6.89
CA ARG A 348 -3.54 -0.68 -7.71
C ARG A 348 -4.14 -1.92 -7.05
N PHE A 349 -3.48 -2.48 -6.05
CA PHE A 349 -4.02 -3.59 -5.26
C PHE A 349 -4.75 -3.07 -4.01
N TRP A 350 -4.21 -2.03 -3.36
CA TRP A 350 -4.86 -1.38 -2.23
C TRP A 350 -6.29 -0.91 -2.55
N ARG A 351 -6.54 -0.39 -3.76
CA ARG A 351 -7.88 0.06 -4.17
C ARG A 351 -8.92 -1.07 -4.27
N HIS A 352 -8.49 -2.32 -4.34
CA HIS A 352 -9.35 -3.49 -4.53
C HIS A 352 -9.52 -4.35 -3.27
N LEU A 353 -8.96 -3.93 -2.14
CA LEU A 353 -9.14 -4.67 -0.88
C LEU A 353 -10.62 -4.79 -0.49
N PRO A 354 -11.05 -5.99 -0.04
CA PRO A 354 -12.40 -6.19 0.44
C PRO A 354 -12.66 -5.38 1.71
N ARG A 355 -13.93 -5.05 1.95
CA ARG A 355 -14.37 -4.65 3.29
C ARG A 355 -14.40 -5.87 4.21
N ASP A 356 -14.43 -5.63 5.50
CA ASP A 356 -14.74 -6.63 6.53
C ASP A 356 -15.90 -7.52 6.08
N GLY A 357 -15.69 -8.83 6.14
CA GLY A 357 -16.68 -9.84 5.78
C GLY A 357 -16.82 -10.15 4.27
N PHE A 358 -16.13 -9.43 3.38
CA PHE A 358 -16.18 -9.69 1.94
C PHE A 358 -14.98 -10.50 1.44
N VAL A 359 -15.16 -11.16 0.29
CA VAL A 359 -14.16 -12.01 -0.36
C VAL A 359 -13.65 -11.33 -1.63
N THR A 360 -12.34 -11.19 -1.78
CA THR A 360 -11.70 -10.77 -3.04
C THR A 360 -10.77 -11.85 -3.56
N LEU A 361 -10.92 -12.21 -4.83
CA LEU A 361 -10.10 -13.19 -5.52
C LEU A 361 -9.26 -12.48 -6.58
N TYR A 362 -7.95 -12.62 -6.51
CA TYR A 362 -6.99 -12.08 -7.47
C TYR A 362 -6.54 -13.19 -8.44
N ASP A 363 -6.90 -13.09 -9.72
CA ASP A 363 -6.29 -13.89 -10.81
C ASP A 363 -5.08 -13.13 -11.33
N ARG A 364 -3.88 -13.59 -10.94
CA ARG A 364 -2.64 -12.80 -10.84
C ARG A 364 -2.75 -11.67 -9.82
N SER A 365 -1.63 -11.16 -9.31
CA SER A 365 -1.61 -10.24 -8.17
C SER A 365 -0.36 -9.34 -8.13
N TRP A 366 -0.10 -8.73 -6.97
CA TRP A 366 1.12 -7.96 -6.69
C TRP A 366 2.41 -8.76 -6.86
N TYR A 367 2.33 -10.09 -6.86
CA TYR A 367 3.45 -10.96 -7.17
C TYR A 367 3.96 -10.85 -8.62
N GLY A 368 3.20 -10.21 -9.53
CA GLY A 368 3.67 -9.91 -10.89
C GLY A 368 5.05 -9.24 -10.94
N ARG A 369 5.33 -8.33 -9.99
CA ARG A 369 6.63 -7.64 -9.87
C ARG A 369 7.83 -8.58 -9.70
N VAL A 370 7.67 -9.63 -8.92
CA VAL A 370 8.74 -10.60 -8.61
C VAL A 370 8.68 -11.84 -9.50
N LEU A 371 7.69 -11.89 -10.41
CA LEU A 371 7.48 -12.96 -11.39
C LEU A 371 7.68 -12.40 -12.80
N VAL A 372 6.60 -12.02 -13.49
CA VAL A 372 6.64 -11.60 -14.91
C VAL A 372 7.46 -10.33 -15.11
N GLU A 373 7.34 -9.30 -14.27
CA GLU A 373 8.13 -8.07 -14.44
C GLU A 373 9.63 -8.32 -14.25
N ARG A 374 9.98 -9.24 -13.35
CA ARG A 374 11.36 -9.69 -13.13
C ARG A 374 11.89 -10.45 -14.35
N VAL A 375 11.19 -11.49 -14.81
CA VAL A 375 11.66 -12.38 -15.88
C VAL A 375 11.69 -11.67 -17.24
N GLU A 376 10.73 -10.77 -17.48
CA GLU A 376 10.66 -9.98 -18.72
C GLU A 376 11.41 -8.63 -18.63
N ASN A 377 12.11 -8.36 -17.52
CA ASN A 377 12.86 -7.12 -17.28
C ASN A 377 12.01 -5.84 -17.44
N LEU A 378 10.74 -5.89 -17.04
CA LEU A 378 9.82 -4.74 -17.03
C LEU A 378 10.04 -3.82 -15.83
N THR A 379 10.81 -4.28 -14.83
CA THR A 379 11.21 -3.51 -13.67
C THR A 379 12.70 -3.67 -13.40
N PRO A 380 13.42 -2.62 -12.98
CA PRO A 380 14.82 -2.74 -12.59
C PRO A 380 15.03 -3.74 -11.45
N ARG A 381 16.25 -4.30 -11.39
CA ARG A 381 16.62 -5.38 -10.46
C ARG A 381 16.41 -4.99 -9.01
N GLU A 382 16.80 -3.77 -8.69
CA GLU A 382 16.69 -3.19 -7.35
C GLU A 382 15.23 -3.12 -6.91
N ARG A 383 14.30 -2.78 -7.82
CA ARG A 383 12.89 -2.62 -7.50
C ARG A 383 12.16 -3.93 -7.23
N TRP A 384 12.41 -4.99 -7.99
CA TRP A 384 11.77 -6.27 -7.67
C TRP A 384 12.37 -6.91 -6.40
N ARG A 385 13.66 -6.70 -6.11
CA ARG A 385 14.27 -7.16 -4.85
C ARG A 385 13.67 -6.48 -3.63
N GLU A 386 13.45 -5.17 -3.73
CA GLU A 386 12.78 -4.39 -2.69
C GLU A 386 11.28 -4.73 -2.56
N ALA A 387 10.67 -5.29 -3.61
CA ALA A 387 9.25 -5.66 -3.57
C ALA A 387 8.95 -6.79 -2.58
N TYR A 388 9.88 -7.70 -2.27
CA TYR A 388 9.61 -8.78 -1.29
C TYR A 388 9.23 -8.26 0.11
N PRO A 389 10.04 -7.42 0.78
CA PRO A 389 9.64 -6.83 2.06
C PRO A 389 8.43 -5.88 1.93
N GLU A 390 8.26 -5.19 0.80
CA GLU A 390 7.08 -4.34 0.55
C GLU A 390 5.79 -5.17 0.48
N ILE A 391 5.82 -6.34 -0.16
CA ILE A 391 4.71 -7.30 -0.23
C ILE A 391 4.41 -7.88 1.15
N ASN A 392 5.45 -8.28 1.90
CA ASN A 392 5.25 -8.80 3.26
C ASN A 392 4.59 -7.75 4.17
N GLU A 393 5.05 -6.49 4.10
CA GLU A 393 4.45 -5.38 4.85
C GLU A 393 3.00 -5.10 4.44
N PHE A 394 2.68 -5.27 3.15
CA PHE A 394 1.32 -5.14 2.65
C PHE A 394 0.41 -6.24 3.21
N GLU A 395 0.83 -7.51 3.12
CA GLU A 395 0.06 -8.66 3.60
C GLU A 395 -0.09 -8.67 5.12
N ASP A 396 0.96 -8.29 5.85
CA ASP A 396 0.94 -8.12 7.30
C ASP A 396 -0.15 -7.14 7.74
N GLN A 397 -0.29 -6.01 7.05
CA GLN A 397 -1.37 -5.06 7.32
C GLN A 397 -2.78 -5.62 7.06
N LEU A 398 -2.94 -6.56 6.12
CA LEU A 398 -4.22 -7.23 5.89
C LEU A 398 -4.54 -8.18 7.05
N VAL A 399 -3.55 -8.98 7.45
CA VAL A 399 -3.70 -9.99 8.52
C VAL A 399 -3.90 -9.33 9.88
N GLU A 400 -3.14 -8.28 10.22
CA GLU A 400 -3.31 -7.51 11.45
C GLU A 400 -4.69 -6.85 11.54
N HIS A 401 -5.24 -6.39 10.42
CA HIS A 401 -6.62 -5.88 10.37
C HIS A 401 -7.67 -6.99 10.60
N GLY A 402 -7.28 -8.25 10.46
CA GLY A 402 -8.12 -9.42 10.72
C GLY A 402 -8.51 -10.20 9.46
N SER A 403 -7.97 -9.84 8.29
CA SER A 403 -8.26 -10.51 7.01
C SER A 403 -7.62 -11.89 6.94
N LEU A 404 -8.32 -12.87 6.37
CA LEU A 404 -7.74 -14.16 5.98
C LEU A 404 -7.08 -14.03 4.61
N VAL A 405 -5.75 -14.09 4.55
CA VAL A 405 -4.98 -14.03 3.30
C VAL A 405 -4.51 -15.45 2.92
N MET A 406 -4.88 -15.92 1.73
CA MET A 406 -4.44 -17.21 1.20
C MET A 406 -3.84 -17.07 -0.19
N LYS A 407 -2.68 -17.68 -0.40
CA LYS A 407 -1.90 -17.55 -1.64
C LYS A 407 -1.66 -18.93 -2.23
N PHE A 408 -2.02 -19.10 -3.50
CA PHE A 408 -1.95 -20.39 -4.19
C PHE A 408 -1.02 -20.30 -5.39
N TRP A 409 -0.05 -21.20 -5.47
CA TRP A 409 0.75 -21.43 -6.67
C TRP A 409 0.31 -22.75 -7.31
N LEU A 410 -0.31 -22.69 -8.48
CA LEU A 410 -0.71 -23.90 -9.22
C LEU A 410 0.45 -24.40 -10.08
N HIS A 411 1.07 -25.51 -9.64
CA HIS A 411 2.25 -26.10 -10.28
C HIS A 411 1.86 -27.23 -11.24
N ILE A 412 2.38 -27.19 -12.47
CA ILE A 412 2.26 -28.24 -13.48
C ILE A 412 3.64 -28.49 -14.07
N ASP A 413 3.93 -29.71 -14.49
CA ASP A 413 5.18 -30.02 -15.18
C ASP A 413 5.20 -29.44 -16.61
N ALA A 414 6.36 -29.55 -17.27
CA ALA A 414 6.55 -29.03 -18.61
C ALA A 414 5.71 -29.76 -19.66
N ASP A 415 5.48 -31.06 -19.48
CA ASP A 415 4.77 -31.91 -20.45
C ASP A 415 3.26 -31.67 -20.41
N GLU A 416 2.69 -31.55 -19.21
CA GLU A 416 1.31 -31.14 -18.97
C GLU A 416 1.05 -29.75 -19.53
N GLN A 417 1.98 -28.82 -19.34
CA GLN A 417 1.83 -27.47 -19.91
C GLN A 417 1.74 -27.53 -21.44
N LEU A 418 2.66 -28.25 -22.10
CA LEU A 418 2.66 -28.43 -23.56
C LEU A 418 1.38 -29.08 -24.05
N ARG A 419 0.99 -30.21 -23.44
CA ARG A 419 -0.24 -30.92 -23.77
C ARG A 419 -1.49 -30.05 -23.61
N ARG A 420 -1.51 -29.14 -22.63
CA ARG A 420 -2.60 -28.16 -22.47
C ARG A 420 -2.57 -27.05 -23.51
N PHE A 421 -1.38 -26.64 -23.97
CA PHE A 421 -1.24 -25.66 -25.06
C PHE A 421 -1.76 -26.28 -26.36
N GLU A 422 -1.29 -27.47 -26.74
CA GLU A 422 -1.77 -28.18 -27.93
C GLU A 422 -3.30 -28.40 -27.89
N ALA A 423 -3.84 -28.84 -26.75
CA ALA A 423 -5.28 -29.02 -26.59
C ALA A 423 -6.09 -27.71 -26.73
N ARG A 424 -5.52 -26.57 -26.33
CA ARG A 424 -6.14 -25.24 -26.52
C ARG A 424 -6.06 -24.80 -27.98
N ALA A 425 -4.91 -25.01 -28.63
CA ALA A 425 -4.69 -24.73 -30.03
C ALA A 425 -5.57 -25.58 -30.96
N ASN A 426 -6.08 -26.72 -30.49
CA ASN A 426 -6.99 -27.57 -31.25
C ASN A 426 -8.47 -27.39 -30.88
N THR A 427 -8.81 -26.42 -30.00
CA THR A 427 -10.19 -26.16 -29.57
C THR A 427 -10.67 -24.79 -30.08
N PRO A 428 -11.64 -24.71 -31.02
CA PRO A 428 -12.08 -23.47 -31.67
C PRO A 428 -12.39 -22.29 -30.72
N HIS A 429 -13.05 -22.56 -29.59
CA HIS A 429 -13.42 -21.54 -28.61
C HIS A 429 -12.36 -21.28 -27.53
N LYS A 430 -11.13 -21.79 -27.68
CA LYS A 430 -10.00 -21.56 -26.75
C LYS A 430 -8.74 -21.04 -27.42
N HIS A 431 -8.71 -20.89 -28.75
CA HIS A 431 -7.55 -20.33 -29.46
C HIS A 431 -7.14 -18.97 -28.90
N TYR A 432 -8.11 -18.12 -28.56
CA TYR A 432 -7.85 -16.79 -27.98
C TYR A 432 -7.09 -16.82 -26.64
N LYS A 433 -6.93 -17.99 -26.01
CA LYS A 433 -6.21 -18.18 -24.74
C LYS A 433 -4.75 -18.60 -24.91
N LEU A 434 -4.24 -18.57 -26.13
CA LEU A 434 -2.84 -18.78 -26.46
C LEU A 434 -2.36 -17.56 -27.23
N THR A 435 -1.25 -17.02 -26.75
CA THR A 435 -0.56 -15.86 -27.32
C THR A 435 0.90 -16.22 -27.58
N ASP A 436 1.58 -15.45 -28.42
CA ASP A 436 3.03 -15.61 -28.64
C ASP A 436 3.84 -15.36 -27.34
N GLU A 437 3.25 -14.64 -26.38
CA GLU A 437 3.82 -14.47 -25.04
C GLU A 437 3.81 -15.79 -24.24
N ASP A 438 2.74 -16.58 -24.32
CA ASP A 438 2.66 -17.86 -23.59
C ASP A 438 3.77 -18.84 -24.03
N TRP A 439 4.11 -18.86 -25.32
CA TRP A 439 5.20 -19.68 -25.85
C TRP A 439 6.58 -19.18 -25.40
N ARG A 440 6.81 -17.85 -25.44
CA ARG A 440 8.04 -17.23 -24.93
C ARG A 440 8.24 -17.48 -23.43
N ASN A 441 7.18 -17.38 -22.63
CA ASN A 441 7.22 -17.65 -21.20
C ASN A 441 7.62 -19.10 -20.90
N ARG A 442 7.19 -20.05 -21.74
CA ARG A 442 7.58 -21.46 -21.63
C ARG A 442 9.07 -21.66 -21.87
N GLU A 443 9.66 -21.01 -22.87
CA GLU A 443 11.10 -21.09 -23.13
C GLU A 443 11.92 -20.54 -21.95
N ARG A 444 11.34 -19.60 -21.19
CA ARG A 444 11.94 -18.99 -19.98
C ARG A 444 11.60 -19.73 -18.69
N ARG A 445 11.08 -20.95 -18.74
CA ARG A 445 10.67 -21.74 -17.56
C ARG A 445 11.73 -21.81 -16.45
N PRO A 446 13.03 -22.04 -16.72
CA PRO A 446 14.04 -22.05 -15.66
C PRO A 446 14.18 -20.71 -14.92
N ALA A 447 13.96 -19.57 -15.59
CA ALA A 447 13.96 -18.27 -14.94
C ALA A 447 12.74 -18.08 -14.04
N TYR A 448 11.57 -18.57 -14.47
CA TYR A 448 10.36 -18.58 -13.64
C TYR A 448 10.48 -19.52 -12.45
N GLU A 449 11.07 -20.71 -12.59
CA GLU A 449 11.30 -21.64 -11.48
C GLU A 449 12.12 -20.98 -10.36
N ARG A 450 13.21 -20.28 -10.72
CA ARG A 450 13.99 -19.47 -9.76
C ARG A 450 13.17 -18.32 -9.15
N ALA A 451 12.44 -17.57 -9.97
CA ALA A 451 11.62 -16.47 -9.49
C ALA A 451 10.56 -16.94 -8.48
N VAL A 452 9.95 -18.11 -8.71
CA VAL A 452 8.99 -18.74 -7.81
C VAL A 452 9.65 -19.23 -6.53
N HIS A 453 10.83 -19.85 -6.63
CA HIS A 453 11.60 -20.26 -5.46
C HIS A 453 11.91 -19.08 -4.53
N GLU A 454 12.46 -17.98 -5.07
CA GLU A 454 12.74 -16.77 -4.29
C GLU A 454 11.45 -16.11 -3.77
N MET A 455 10.38 -16.08 -4.57
CA MET A 455 9.07 -15.60 -4.12
C MET A 455 8.59 -16.36 -2.89
N VAL A 456 8.62 -17.69 -2.92
CA VAL A 456 8.19 -18.53 -1.80
C VAL A 456 9.13 -18.34 -0.61
N ALA A 457 10.44 -18.38 -0.82
CA ALA A 457 11.44 -18.23 0.24
C ALA A 457 11.33 -16.89 0.97
N HIS A 458 11.06 -15.80 0.26
CA HIS A 458 11.01 -14.46 0.85
C HIS A 458 9.62 -14.02 1.33
N THR A 459 8.54 -14.68 0.89
CA THR A 459 7.17 -14.21 1.18
C THR A 459 6.21 -15.28 1.70
N SER A 460 6.65 -16.53 1.86
CA SER A 460 5.86 -17.54 2.58
C SER A 460 6.03 -17.34 4.10
N THR A 461 5.36 -16.33 4.63
CA THR A 461 5.40 -16.01 6.06
C THR A 461 4.46 -16.91 6.86
N ALA A 462 4.62 -16.95 8.18
CA ALA A 462 3.71 -17.69 9.06
C ALA A 462 2.26 -17.15 9.00
N ALA A 463 2.11 -15.83 8.80
CA ALA A 463 0.83 -15.14 8.73
C ALA A 463 0.13 -15.33 7.37
N ALA A 464 0.89 -15.43 6.28
CA ALA A 464 0.39 -15.63 4.93
C ALA A 464 1.28 -16.64 4.18
N PRO A 465 1.14 -17.95 4.45
CA PRO A 465 1.96 -18.97 3.81
C PRO A 465 1.54 -19.21 2.36
N TRP A 466 2.51 -19.57 1.51
CA TRP A 466 2.23 -20.04 0.15
C TRP A 466 1.73 -21.49 0.16
N GLN A 467 0.65 -21.73 -0.57
CA GLN A 467 0.10 -23.06 -0.81
C GLN A 467 0.50 -23.52 -2.21
N LEU A 468 1.46 -24.45 -2.29
CA LEU A 468 1.90 -25.02 -3.57
C LEU A 468 0.98 -26.19 -3.93
N ILE A 469 0.25 -26.05 -5.05
CA ILE A 469 -0.81 -26.97 -5.44
C ILE A 469 -0.38 -27.80 -6.65
N PRO A 470 -0.20 -29.13 -6.51
CA PRO A 470 -0.08 -30.05 -7.63
C PRO A 470 -1.28 -29.93 -8.57
N ALA A 471 -1.05 -29.49 -9.81
CA ALA A 471 -2.13 -29.08 -10.71
C ALA A 471 -2.18 -29.80 -12.05
N ASN A 472 -1.42 -30.90 -12.24
CA ASN A 472 -1.54 -31.72 -13.44
C ASN A 472 -2.95 -32.30 -13.56
N ASP A 473 -3.48 -32.88 -12.48
CA ASP A 473 -4.90 -33.20 -12.41
C ASP A 473 -5.74 -32.00 -11.94
N LYS A 474 -6.55 -31.47 -12.87
CA LYS A 474 -7.43 -30.31 -12.60
C LYS A 474 -8.51 -30.59 -11.55
N ARG A 475 -8.93 -31.84 -11.37
CA ARG A 475 -9.97 -32.20 -10.38
C ARG A 475 -9.37 -32.19 -8.99
N TYR A 476 -8.19 -32.79 -8.83
CA TYR A 476 -7.41 -32.77 -7.60
C TYR A 476 -7.16 -31.32 -7.16
N ALA A 477 -6.51 -30.51 -8.00
CA ALA A 477 -6.15 -29.13 -7.65
C ALA A 477 -7.34 -28.26 -7.21
N ARG A 478 -8.51 -28.46 -7.84
CA ARG A 478 -9.73 -27.73 -7.46
C ARG A 478 -10.22 -28.13 -6.08
N VAL A 479 -10.25 -29.44 -5.78
CA VAL A 479 -10.68 -29.94 -4.48
C VAL A 479 -9.68 -29.55 -3.40
N GLU A 480 -8.39 -29.63 -3.69
CA GLU A 480 -7.32 -29.23 -2.77
C GLU A 480 -7.46 -27.75 -2.37
N VAL A 481 -7.56 -26.84 -3.34
CA VAL A 481 -7.75 -25.41 -3.06
C VAL A 481 -9.03 -25.14 -2.26
N MET A 482 -10.15 -25.79 -2.62
CA MET A 482 -11.41 -25.65 -1.90
C MET A 482 -11.30 -26.15 -0.45
N GLN A 483 -10.63 -27.29 -0.23
CA GLN A 483 -10.41 -27.87 1.09
C GLN A 483 -9.54 -26.94 1.94
N ARG A 484 -8.40 -26.46 1.40
CA ARG A 484 -7.51 -25.53 2.12
C ARG A 484 -8.24 -24.27 2.58
N LEU A 485 -9.12 -23.71 1.74
CA LEU A 485 -9.92 -22.55 2.11
C LEU A 485 -10.93 -22.87 3.22
N VAL A 486 -11.63 -24.01 3.13
CA VAL A 486 -12.55 -24.48 4.17
C VAL A 486 -11.81 -24.65 5.50
N ASP A 487 -10.65 -25.32 5.50
CA ASP A 487 -9.85 -25.55 6.69
C ASP A 487 -9.39 -24.24 7.32
N ALA A 488 -8.91 -23.30 6.50
CA ALA A 488 -8.47 -21.99 6.96
C ALA A 488 -9.63 -21.16 7.54
N LEU A 489 -10.82 -21.21 6.92
CA LEU A 489 -12.01 -20.55 7.44
C LEU A 489 -12.47 -21.17 8.77
N HIS A 490 -12.48 -22.50 8.89
CA HIS A 490 -12.78 -23.16 10.17
C HIS A 490 -11.79 -22.78 11.26
N ALA A 491 -10.49 -22.76 10.97
CA ALA A 491 -9.47 -22.34 11.92
C ALA A 491 -9.66 -20.88 12.34
N ARG A 492 -9.93 -19.99 11.38
CA ARG A 492 -10.04 -18.55 11.61
C ARG A 492 -11.31 -18.14 12.37
N LEU A 493 -12.43 -18.79 12.08
CA LEU A 493 -13.72 -18.54 12.73
C LEU A 493 -13.86 -19.34 14.05
N GLY A 494 -12.94 -20.26 14.34
CA GLY A 494 -13.10 -21.26 15.40
C GLY A 494 -14.06 -22.37 14.97
N GLY A 495 -13.67 -23.62 15.26
CA GLY A 495 -14.47 -24.82 15.01
C GLY A 495 -15.89 -24.67 15.57
N GLU A 496 -16.86 -25.27 14.88
CA GLU A 496 -18.29 -24.94 14.99
C GLU A 496 -18.82 -24.82 16.43
N GLY A 497 -19.43 -23.66 16.69
CA GLY A 497 -20.65 -23.61 17.47
C GLY A 497 -21.73 -24.40 16.73
N HIS A 498 -21.86 -25.68 17.05
CA HIS A 498 -23.15 -26.36 17.00
C HIS A 498 -23.98 -25.82 18.17
N LYS A 499 -24.99 -24.99 17.88
CA LYS A 499 -26.13 -24.75 18.76
C LYS A 499 -27.41 -24.94 17.98
#